data_AF-A0A2E9SUF8-F1
#
_entry.id   AF-A0A2E9SUF8-F1
#
_cell.length_a   1.000
_cell.length_b   1.000
_cell.length_c   1.000
_cell.angle_alpha   90.00
_cell.angle_beta   90.00
_cell.angle_gamma   90.00
#
_symmetry.space_group_name_H-M   'P 1'
#
loop_
_entity.id
_entity.type
_entity.pdbx_description
1 polymer ?
#
loop_
_entity_poly.entity_id
_entity_poly.type
_entity_poly.pdbx_seq_one_letter_code
_entity_poly.pdbx_strand_id
1 'polypeptide(L)'
;MWQGDFPIPNTGADGFKATTPAKSFRPNGIVLYNMVGNVWHWNREDFSLDARSLGAKTQSKKLIRQKLANDCSFLCPRGNCHRYRIAARIGNSPCGSTTHTPVFA
;
A
#
# COMPACT_ATOMS: atom_id res chain seq x y z
N MET A 1 -2.64 -3.64 10.32
CA MET A 1 -3.24 -2.33 9.90
C MET A 1 -3.22 -1.39 11.10
N TRP A 2 -3.40 -0.07 10.96
CA TRP A 2 -3.35 0.80 12.13
C TRP A 2 -4.71 0.85 12.82
N GLN A 3 -4.76 0.54 14.12
CA GLN A 3 -5.97 0.68 14.94
C GLN A 3 -5.72 1.68 16.07
N GLY A 4 -6.45 2.79 16.05
CA GLY A 4 -6.28 3.92 16.98
C GLY A 4 -6.09 5.23 16.24
N ASP A 5 -5.77 6.29 16.98
CA ASP A 5 -5.56 7.62 16.41
C ASP A 5 -4.15 7.72 15.82
N PHE A 6 -4.05 7.81 14.50
CA PHE A 6 -2.76 7.95 13.84
C PHE A 6 -2.25 9.40 14.00
N PRO A 7 -0.95 9.62 14.29
CA PRO A 7 0.14 8.65 14.38
C PRO A 7 0.42 8.09 15.78
N ILE A 8 -0.28 8.54 16.83
CA ILE A 8 -0.15 8.01 18.19
C ILE A 8 -1.53 8.11 18.88
N PRO A 9 -2.10 7.02 19.45
CA PRO A 9 -1.52 5.67 19.65
C PRO A 9 -1.93 4.60 18.61
N ASN A 10 -1.08 3.57 18.44
CA ASN A 10 -1.47 2.28 17.82
C ASN A 10 -1.82 1.26 18.91
N THR A 11 -3.09 0.86 18.96
CA THR A 11 -3.61 -0.13 19.91
C THR A 11 -3.14 -1.54 19.61
N GLY A 12 -2.82 -1.88 18.35
CA GLY A 12 -2.43 -3.23 17.95
C GLY A 12 -3.54 -4.26 18.17
N ALA A 13 -4.80 -3.87 17.99
CA ALA A 13 -5.96 -4.72 18.21
C ALA A 13 -6.01 -5.95 17.26
N ASP A 14 -5.28 -5.90 16.14
CA ASP A 14 -5.07 -7.04 15.24
C ASP A 14 -3.94 -7.99 15.69
N GLY A 15 -3.32 -7.73 16.84
CA GLY A 15 -2.21 -8.48 17.42
C GLY A 15 -0.83 -7.97 17.01
N PHE A 16 -0.73 -6.97 16.12
CA PHE A 16 0.55 -6.52 15.57
C PHE A 16 0.64 -4.99 15.47
N LYS A 17 1.65 -4.40 16.11
CA LYS A 17 1.92 -2.96 15.99
C LYS A 17 2.76 -2.58 14.77
N ALA A 18 3.34 -3.58 14.11
CA ALA A 18 4.24 -3.43 12.96
C ALA A 18 3.92 -4.49 11.89
N THR A 19 4.93 -4.98 11.18
CA THR A 19 4.77 -6.06 10.21
C THR A 19 4.34 -7.37 10.88
N THR A 20 3.64 -8.19 10.10
CA THR A 20 3.17 -9.52 10.49
C THR A 20 3.90 -10.59 9.66
N PRO A 21 4.04 -11.83 10.17
CA PRO A 21 4.53 -12.95 9.38
C PRO A 21 3.75 -13.11 8.07
N ALA A 22 4.41 -13.54 6.98
CA ALA A 22 3.83 -13.56 5.64
C ALA A 22 2.52 -14.37 5.54
N LYS A 23 2.38 -15.44 6.32
CA LYS A 23 1.17 -16.28 6.42
C LYS A 23 0.39 -15.96 7.70
N SER A 24 0.08 -14.68 7.90
CA SER A 24 -0.80 -14.24 8.98
C SER A 24 -2.20 -14.00 8.44
N PHE A 25 -3.20 -14.20 9.30
CA PHE A 25 -4.63 -14.12 9.00
C PHE A 25 -5.14 -15.17 8.01
N ARG A 26 -6.46 -15.17 7.81
CA ARG A 26 -7.14 -16.11 6.92
C ARG A 26 -6.76 -15.83 5.46
N PRO A 27 -6.46 -16.86 4.65
CA PRO A 27 -6.24 -16.67 3.23
C PRO A 27 -7.53 -16.27 2.50
N ASN A 28 -7.39 -15.61 1.35
CA ASN A 28 -8.50 -15.40 0.43
C ASN A 28 -8.88 -16.71 -0.30
N GLY A 29 -9.92 -16.66 -1.14
CA GLY A 29 -10.43 -17.83 -1.88
C GLY A 29 -9.45 -18.48 -2.86
N ILE A 30 -8.28 -17.88 -3.10
CA ILE A 30 -7.20 -18.39 -3.95
C ILE A 30 -5.90 -18.63 -3.15
N VAL A 31 -5.99 -18.78 -1.83
CA VAL A 31 -4.89 -19.14 -0.94
C VAL A 31 -3.77 -18.08 -0.85
N LEU A 32 -4.11 -16.81 -1.03
CA LEU A 32 -3.20 -15.69 -0.78
C LEU A 32 -3.42 -15.10 0.62
N TYR A 33 -2.33 -14.81 1.30
CA TYR A 33 -2.29 -14.25 2.66
C TYR A 33 -1.84 -12.80 2.60
N ASN A 34 -2.27 -11.99 3.57
CA ASN A 34 -1.78 -10.62 3.73
C ASN A 34 -1.84 -9.75 2.46
N MET A 35 -2.82 -10.02 1.60
CA MET A 35 -3.07 -9.23 0.39
C MET A 35 -3.43 -7.77 0.71
N VAL A 36 -3.70 -7.41 1.97
CA VAL A 36 -3.94 -6.03 2.38
C VAL A 36 -3.35 -5.79 3.77
N GLY A 37 -2.71 -4.64 3.98
CA GLY A 37 -2.51 -4.06 5.32
C GLY A 37 -1.28 -4.54 6.11
N ASN A 38 -0.35 -5.24 5.47
CA ASN A 38 0.96 -5.60 6.02
C ASN A 38 2.06 -4.70 5.44
N VAL A 39 2.44 -4.94 4.20
CA VAL A 39 3.43 -4.12 3.46
C VAL A 39 2.87 -3.77 2.09
N TRP A 40 3.32 -2.65 1.54
CA TRP A 40 3.02 -2.32 0.15
C TRP A 40 3.69 -3.33 -0.79
N HIS A 41 2.95 -3.81 -1.79
CA HIS A 41 3.48 -4.70 -2.82
C HIS A 41 3.76 -3.95 -4.10
N TRP A 42 4.99 -4.07 -4.59
CA TRP A 42 5.38 -3.53 -5.89
C TRP A 42 4.81 -4.33 -7.04
N ASN A 43 4.50 -3.65 -8.13
CA ASN A 43 4.12 -4.23 -9.40
C ASN A 43 5.13 -3.84 -10.46
N ARG A 44 5.28 -4.70 -11.48
CA ARG A 44 6.18 -4.43 -12.60
C ARG A 44 5.74 -3.22 -13.43
N GLU A 45 4.43 -2.95 -13.44
CA GLU A 45 3.79 -1.85 -14.15
C GLU A 45 4.19 -0.47 -13.60
N ASP A 46 4.27 0.50 -14.51
CA ASP A 46 4.45 1.89 -14.14
C ASP A 46 3.17 2.48 -13.56
N PHE A 47 3.32 3.38 -12.60
CA PHE A 47 2.18 4.07 -12.02
C PHE A 47 1.57 5.04 -13.03
N SER A 48 0.27 4.88 -13.27
CA SER A 48 -0.49 5.76 -14.16
C SER A 48 -1.79 6.21 -13.51
N LEU A 49 -2.20 7.43 -13.85
CA LEU A 49 -3.51 7.96 -13.46
C LEU A 49 -4.57 7.49 -14.46
N ASP A 50 -5.82 7.40 -14.01
CA ASP A 50 -6.95 7.16 -14.92
C ASP A 50 -6.97 8.27 -15.97
N ALA A 51 -6.94 7.90 -17.25
CA ALA A 51 -6.96 8.84 -18.37
C ALA A 51 -8.18 9.77 -18.36
N ARG A 52 -9.26 9.37 -17.69
CA ARG A 52 -10.49 10.16 -17.51
C ARG A 52 -10.37 11.20 -16.38
N SER A 53 -9.34 11.13 -15.55
CA SER A 53 -9.14 12.10 -14.47
C SER A 53 -8.71 13.45 -15.04
N LEU A 54 -9.28 14.53 -14.50
CA LEU A 54 -8.91 15.90 -14.87
C LEU A 54 -7.41 16.11 -14.64
N GLY A 55 -6.69 16.53 -15.70
CA GLY A 55 -5.25 16.78 -15.63
C GLY A 55 -4.36 15.53 -15.73
N ALA A 56 -4.93 14.34 -15.98
CA ALA A 56 -4.18 13.08 -16.10
C ALA A 56 -2.99 13.19 -17.05
N LYS A 57 -3.20 13.75 -18.26
CA LYS A 57 -2.14 13.85 -19.28
C LYS A 57 -0.93 14.66 -18.80
N THR A 58 -1.16 15.75 -18.06
CA THR A 58 -0.11 16.63 -17.56
C THR A 58 0.61 16.03 -16.36
N GLN A 59 -0.14 15.38 -15.45
CA GLN A 59 0.43 14.75 -14.26
C GLN A 59 1.17 13.44 -14.60
N SER A 60 0.67 12.65 -15.55
CA SER A 60 1.31 11.40 -15.98
C SER A 60 2.75 11.61 -16.46
N LYS A 61 3.07 12.76 -17.08
CA LYS A 61 4.46 13.09 -17.47
C LYS A 61 5.43 13.16 -16.28
N LYS A 62 4.96 13.58 -15.10
CA LYS A 62 5.75 13.62 -13.87
C LYS A 62 5.89 12.24 -13.21
N LEU A 63 4.99 11.32 -13.53
CA LEU A 63 4.88 9.99 -12.93
C LEU A 63 5.58 8.89 -13.73
N ILE A 64 6.12 9.20 -14.91
CA ILE A 64 6.78 8.24 -15.85
C ILE A 64 7.86 7.38 -15.14
N ARG A 65 8.46 7.87 -14.06
CA ARG A 65 9.51 7.13 -13.33
C ARG A 65 9.04 6.44 -12.05
N GLN A 66 7.75 6.43 -11.77
CA GLN A 66 7.19 5.80 -10.58
C GLN A 66 6.67 4.40 -10.90
N LYS A 67 6.94 3.46 -10.00
CA LYS A 67 6.39 2.11 -10.04
C LYS A 67 5.10 2.03 -9.23
N LEU A 68 4.18 1.20 -9.70
CA LEU A 68 2.91 0.97 -9.04
C LEU A 68 3.11 0.11 -7.79
N ALA A 69 2.57 0.56 -6.65
CA ALA A 69 2.44 -0.25 -5.46
C ALA A 69 0.98 -0.32 -4.97
N ASN A 70 0.58 -1.51 -4.52
CA ASN A 70 -0.78 -1.84 -4.09
C ASN A 70 -0.83 -2.31 -2.63
N ASP A 71 -2.04 -2.52 -2.13
CA ASP A 71 -2.37 -3.31 -0.92
C ASP A 71 -2.16 -2.66 0.46
N CYS A 72 -1.72 -1.40 0.50
CA CYS A 72 -1.43 -0.67 1.75
C CYS A 72 -0.45 -1.36 2.70
N SER A 73 -0.15 -0.70 3.81
CA SER A 73 0.73 -1.24 4.84
C SER A 73 0.08 -1.25 6.22
N PHE A 74 0.81 -1.78 7.21
CA PHE A 74 0.40 -1.77 8.61
C PHE A 74 0.21 -0.35 9.17
N LEU A 75 0.79 0.68 8.52
CA LEU A 75 0.65 2.10 8.89
C LEU A 75 -0.60 2.77 8.34
N CYS A 76 -1.52 2.03 7.70
CA CYS A 76 -2.69 2.57 7.05
C CYS A 76 -3.85 2.72 8.07
N PRO A 77 -4.18 3.91 8.59
CA PRO A 77 -5.33 4.08 9.48
C PRO A 77 -6.61 4.30 8.69
N ARG A 78 -7.74 4.01 9.33
CA ARG A 78 -9.07 4.17 8.73
C ARG A 78 -9.46 5.64 8.48
N GLY A 79 -8.81 6.63 9.08
CA GLY A 79 -9.16 8.06 8.95
C GLY A 79 -8.28 8.88 7.98
N ASN A 80 -7.05 8.43 7.69
CA ASN A 80 -6.11 9.20 6.85
C ASN A 80 -5.82 8.45 5.55
N CYS A 81 -5.36 7.20 5.67
CA CYS A 81 -4.94 6.41 4.51
C CYS A 81 -6.00 5.35 4.24
N HIS A 82 -7.00 5.68 3.42
CA HIS A 82 -8.05 4.72 3.04
C HIS A 82 -7.62 3.75 1.93
N ARG A 83 -6.34 3.38 1.88
CA ARG A 83 -5.76 2.57 0.80
C ARG A 83 -5.70 1.07 1.09
N TYR A 84 -6.34 0.63 2.16
CA TYR A 84 -6.57 -0.79 2.47
C TYR A 84 -7.62 -1.47 1.55
N ARG A 85 -7.95 -0.86 0.42
CA ARG A 85 -8.91 -1.40 -0.56
C ARG A 85 -8.11 -2.05 -1.67
N ILE A 86 -8.60 -3.16 -2.22
CA ILE A 86 -7.95 -3.89 -3.32
C ILE A 86 -7.69 -2.97 -4.53
N ALA A 87 -8.58 -2.01 -4.80
CA ALA A 87 -8.43 -1.07 -5.90
C ALA A 87 -7.49 0.12 -5.61
N ALA A 88 -6.90 0.20 -4.40
CA ALA A 88 -6.06 1.33 -4.03
C ALA A 88 -4.66 1.19 -4.62
N ARG A 89 -4.15 2.31 -5.15
CA ARG A 89 -2.89 2.39 -5.88
C ARG A 89 -2.07 3.59 -5.41
N ILE A 90 -0.75 3.44 -5.36
CA ILE A 90 0.20 4.55 -5.20
C ILE A 90 1.36 4.39 -6.19
N GLY A 91 1.99 5.52 -6.51
CA GLY A 91 3.22 5.56 -7.28
C GLY A 91 4.38 5.99 -6.39
N ASN A 92 5.45 5.20 -6.38
CA ASN A 92 6.68 5.53 -5.68
C ASN A 92 7.88 5.34 -6.62
N SER A 93 8.95 6.09 -6.38
CA SER A 93 10.20 5.91 -7.13
C SER A 93 10.77 4.50 -6.88
N PRO A 94 11.26 3.78 -7.91
CA PRO A 94 11.77 2.40 -7.76
C PRO A 94 12.98 2.32 -6.82
N CYS A 95 13.76 3.39 -6.71
CA CYS A 95 14.89 3.47 -5.79
C CYS A 95 14.48 3.78 -4.33
N GLY A 96 13.22 4.13 -4.09
CA GLY A 96 12.73 4.47 -2.76
C GLY A 96 12.45 3.22 -1.94
N SER A 97 13.00 3.15 -0.74
CA SER A 97 12.67 2.12 0.26
C SER A 97 12.19 2.79 1.53
N THR A 98 11.23 2.16 2.20
CA THR A 98 10.72 2.62 3.49
C THR A 98 10.49 1.42 4.40
N THR A 99 10.24 1.66 5.68
CA THR A 99 9.96 0.58 6.65
C THR A 99 8.71 -0.24 6.33
N HIS A 100 7.85 0.23 5.42
CA HIS A 100 6.59 -0.41 5.06
C HIS A 100 6.43 -0.73 3.56
N THR A 101 7.46 -0.45 2.76
CA THR A 101 7.55 -0.78 1.33
C THR A 101 8.95 -1.33 1.09
N PRO A 102 9.08 -2.61 0.73
CA PRO A 102 10.39 -3.22 0.46
C PRO A 102 11.07 -2.57 -0.76
N VAL A 103 12.30 -2.97 -1.07
CA VAL A 103 12.99 -2.50 -2.29
C VAL A 103 12.31 -3.10 -3.52
N PHE A 104 12.20 -2.30 -4.59
CA PHE A 104 11.75 -2.80 -5.89
C PHE A 104 12.83 -3.74 -6.46
N ALA A 105 12.46 -4.97 -6.80
CA ALA A 105 13.35 -6.00 -7.36
C ALA A 105 12.94 -6.36 -8.80
#